data_AF-A0A7G6VX08-F1
#
_entry.id   AF-A0A7G6VX08-F1
#
_cell.length_a   1.000
_cell.length_b   1.000
_cell.length_c   1.000
_cell.angle_alpha   90.00
_cell.angle_beta   90.00
_cell.angle_gamma   90.00
#
_symmetry.space_group_name_H-M   'P 1'
#
loop_
_entity.id
_entity.type
_entity.pdbx_description
1 polymer ?
#
loop_
_entity_poly.entity_id
_entity_poly.type
_entity_poly.pdbx_seq_one_letter_code
_entity_poly.pdbx_strand_id
1 'polypeptide(L)'
;MQLRPILRNARDMDGNGTGRNGEADELRHAANNCRHMLQVMERKLADAERSLQAGEPDRCRQILSFLREAMPEAIAAIDPDRSDTSH
;
A
#
# COMPACT_ATOMS: atom_id res chain seq x y z
N MET A 1 0.10 11.49 9.62
CA MET A 1 0.75 11.49 8.29
C MET A 1 -0.25 10.91 7.30
N GLN A 2 -0.65 11.66 6.28
CA GLN A 2 -1.60 11.20 5.26
C GLN A 2 -0.84 10.44 4.16
N LEU A 3 -1.27 9.22 3.83
CA LEU A 3 -0.72 8.38 2.74
C LEU A 3 -1.11 8.88 1.32
N ARG A 4 -1.94 9.92 1.26
CA ARG A 4 -2.53 10.50 0.04
C ARG A 4 -1.53 10.93 -1.06
N PRO A 5 -0.30 11.43 -0.76
CA PRO A 5 0.60 11.85 -1.82
C PRO A 5 1.09 10.70 -2.71
N ILE A 6 1.22 9.49 -2.16
CA ILE A 6 1.79 8.34 -2.88
C ILE A 6 0.78 7.78 -3.88
N LEU A 7 -0.51 7.83 -3.56
CA LEU A 7 -1.59 7.27 -4.36
C LEU A 7 -2.04 8.17 -5.53
N ARG A 8 -1.77 9.49 -5.48
CA ARG A 8 -2.24 10.44 -6.50
C ARG A 8 -1.49 10.31 -7.83
N ASN A 9 -0.22 9.94 -7.80
CA ASN A 9 0.62 9.90 -9.00
C ASN A 9 0.28 8.78 -9.98
N ALA A 10 -0.49 7.77 -9.55
CA ALA A 10 -0.87 6.65 -10.41
C ALA A 10 -2.00 6.99 -11.40
N ARG A 11 -2.77 8.06 -11.17
CA ARG A 11 -4.03 8.32 -11.90
C ARG A 11 -3.91 9.32 -13.06
N ASP A 12 -2.84 10.11 -13.11
CA ASP A 12 -2.74 11.27 -14.02
C ASP A 12 -1.96 10.99 -15.33
N MET A 13 -1.56 9.74 -15.64
CA MET A 13 -0.70 9.40 -16.79
C MET A 13 -1.42 8.69 -17.96
N ASP A 14 -2.75 8.79 -18.04
CA ASP A 14 -3.56 8.11 -19.07
C ASP A 14 -3.62 8.87 -20.42
N GLY A 15 -2.57 9.62 -20.74
CA GLY A 15 -2.58 10.58 -21.85
C GLY A 15 -1.25 10.71 -22.56
N ASN A 16 -1.08 9.88 -23.60
CA ASN A 16 -0.21 10.10 -24.78
C ASN A 16 1.27 9.64 -24.67
N GLY A 17 1.58 8.43 -25.17
CA GLY A 17 2.97 8.08 -25.54
C GLY A 17 3.34 6.59 -25.69
N THR A 18 3.12 6.02 -26.88
CA THR A 18 4.01 5.01 -27.52
C THR A 18 4.41 3.71 -26.78
N GLY A 19 3.67 2.62 -27.06
CA GLY A 19 4.18 1.31 -27.51
C GLY A 19 5.12 0.51 -26.61
N ARG A 20 4.60 -0.55 -25.97
CA ARG A 20 5.27 -1.72 -25.32
C ARG A 20 6.34 -1.46 -24.25
N ASN A 21 7.15 -0.41 -24.36
CA ASN A 21 8.15 0.00 -23.38
C ASN A 21 7.52 0.85 -22.25
N GLY A 22 6.50 1.68 -22.56
CA GLY A 22 5.75 2.43 -21.54
C GLY A 22 5.02 1.52 -20.55
N GLU A 23 4.37 0.48 -21.07
CA GLU A 23 3.66 -0.53 -20.26
C GLU A 23 4.63 -1.30 -19.33
N ALA A 24 5.83 -1.65 -19.81
CA ALA A 24 6.84 -2.31 -18.98
C ALA A 24 7.38 -1.38 -17.86
N ASP A 25 7.53 -0.09 -18.16
CA ASP A 25 7.95 0.91 -17.18
C ASP A 25 6.87 1.19 -16.13
N GLU A 26 5.60 1.24 -16.54
CA GLU A 26 4.44 1.36 -15.67
C GLU A 26 4.31 0.16 -14.73
N LEU A 27 4.40 -1.07 -15.26
CA LEU A 27 4.37 -2.30 -14.47
C LEU A 27 5.54 -2.34 -13.47
N ARG A 28 6.73 -1.91 -13.88
CA ARG A 28 7.90 -1.82 -13.00
C ARG A 28 7.69 -0.78 -11.89
N HIS A 29 7.09 0.36 -12.22
CA HIS A 29 6.77 1.40 -11.25
C HIS A 29 5.72 0.90 -10.22
N ALA A 30 4.65 0.28 -10.70
CA ALA A 30 3.63 -0.34 -9.85
C ALA A 30 4.25 -1.41 -8.92
N ALA A 31 5.10 -2.30 -9.45
CA ALA A 31 5.78 -3.33 -8.66
C ALA A 31 6.69 -2.73 -7.58
N ASN A 32 7.37 -1.61 -7.87
CA ASN A 32 8.17 -0.89 -6.87
C ASN A 32 7.30 -0.28 -5.77
N ASN A 33 6.16 0.30 -6.12
CA ASN A 33 5.20 0.84 -5.15
C ASN A 33 4.63 -0.26 -4.25
N CYS A 34 4.27 -1.42 -4.84
CA CYS A 34 3.83 -2.61 -4.10
C CYS A 34 4.92 -3.06 -3.10
N ARG A 35 6.16 -3.16 -3.56
CA ARG A 35 7.30 -3.57 -2.72
C ARG A 35 7.51 -2.60 -1.56
N HIS A 36 7.48 -1.29 -1.83
CA HIS A 36 7.64 -0.28 -0.79
C HIS A 36 6.55 -0.39 0.28
N MET A 37 5.31 -0.60 -0.15
CA MET A 37 4.18 -0.75 0.75
C MET A 37 4.27 -2.00 1.63
N LEU A 38 4.66 -3.14 1.03
CA LEU A 38 4.92 -4.38 1.79
C LEU A 38 6.00 -4.16 2.86
N GLN A 39 7.09 -3.47 2.52
CA GLN A 39 8.14 -3.13 3.49
C GLN A 39 7.63 -2.25 4.64
N VAL A 40 6.71 -1.32 4.37
CA VAL A 40 6.09 -0.49 5.42
C VAL A 40 5.19 -1.36 6.33
N MET A 41 4.41 -2.28 5.75
CA MET A 41 3.58 -3.20 6.50
C MET A 41 4.41 -4.14 7.40
N GLU A 42 5.47 -4.73 6.86
CA GLU A 42 6.40 -5.59 7.61
C GLU A 42 7.01 -4.85 8.82
N ARG A 43 7.46 -3.60 8.63
CA ARG A 43 8.00 -2.78 9.73
C ARG A 43 6.96 -2.51 10.82
N LYS A 44 5.72 -2.22 10.43
CA LYS A 44 4.63 -1.98 11.39
C LYS A 44 4.24 -3.24 12.15
N LEU A 45 4.24 -4.41 11.50
CA LEU A 45 4.01 -5.68 12.17
C LEU A 45 5.13 -5.98 13.17
N ALA A 46 6.40 -5.73 12.80
CA ALA A 46 7.53 -5.84 13.73
C ALA A 46 7.42 -4.86 14.91
N ASP A 47 6.92 -3.64 14.69
CA ASP A 47 6.63 -2.69 15.77
C ASP A 47 5.56 -3.24 16.73
N ALA A 48 4.48 -3.83 16.20
CA ALA A 48 3.41 -4.42 17.00
C ALA A 48 3.91 -5.60 17.84
N GLU A 49 4.75 -6.46 17.25
CA GLU A 49 5.38 -7.58 17.96
C GLU A 49 6.28 -7.10 19.09
N ARG A 50 7.12 -6.08 18.84
CA ARG A 50 7.96 -5.48 19.89
C ARG A 50 7.14 -4.87 21.03
N SER A 51 6.04 -4.18 20.71
CA SER A 51 5.13 -3.66 21.74
C SER A 51 4.49 -4.78 22.56
N LEU A 52 4.15 -5.91 21.95
CA LEU A 52 3.62 -7.05 22.68
C LEU A 52 4.68 -7.65 23.63
N GLN A 53 5.91 -7.83 23.15
CA GLN A 53 7.04 -8.34 23.96
C GLN A 53 7.41 -7.40 25.12
N ALA A 54 7.24 -6.08 24.92
CA ALA A 54 7.48 -5.07 25.95
C ALA A 54 6.35 -4.94 26.98
N GLY A 55 5.25 -5.69 26.84
CA GLY A 55 4.09 -5.57 27.73
C GLY A 55 3.26 -4.30 27.49
N GLU A 56 3.27 -3.76 26.26
CA GLU A 56 2.50 -2.59 25.82
C GLU A 56 1.31 -3.00 24.91
N PRO A 57 0.28 -3.70 25.43
CA PRO A 57 -0.79 -4.25 24.61
C PRO A 57 -1.65 -3.18 23.93
N ASP A 58 -1.84 -2.01 24.55
CA ASP A 58 -2.62 -0.93 23.95
C ASP A 58 -1.92 -0.34 22.71
N ARG A 59 -0.60 -0.23 22.75
CA ARG A 59 0.20 0.22 21.61
C ARG A 59 0.19 -0.79 20.48
N CYS A 60 0.27 -2.08 20.80
CA CYS A 60 0.08 -3.14 19.81
C CYS A 60 -1.31 -3.03 19.13
N ARG A 61 -2.39 -2.85 19.90
CA ARG A 61 -3.74 -2.66 19.34
C ARG A 61 -3.85 -1.43 18.44
N GLN A 62 -3.22 -0.32 18.80
CA GLN A 62 -3.20 0.89 17.96
C GLN A 62 -2.52 0.63 16.61
N ILE A 63 -1.37 -0.05 16.62
CA ILE A 63 -0.64 -0.39 15.38
C ILE A 63 -1.46 -1.33 14.51
N LEU A 64 -2.11 -2.34 15.10
CA LEU A 64 -2.97 -3.27 14.38
C LEU A 64 -4.23 -2.59 13.81
N SER A 65 -4.84 -1.63 14.52
CA SER A 65 -5.97 -0.85 13.98
C SER A 65 -5.56 -0.04 12.75
N PHE A 66 -4.41 0.64 12.85
CA PHE A 66 -3.85 1.38 11.71
C PHE A 66 -3.61 0.47 10.50
N LEU A 67 -3.02 -0.71 10.69
CA LEU A 67 -2.79 -1.67 9.61
C LEU A 67 -4.10 -2.16 8.99
N ARG A 68 -5.11 -2.44 9.81
CA ARG A 68 -6.42 -2.87 9.34
C ARG A 68 -7.12 -1.81 8.48
N GLU A 69 -6.94 -0.53 8.82
CA GLU A 69 -7.49 0.60 8.07
C GLU A 69 -6.70 0.87 6.77
N ALA A 70 -5.38 0.73 6.80
CA ALA A 70 -4.52 1.01 5.63
C ALA A 70 -4.45 -0.13 4.60
N MET A 71 -4.68 -1.39 5.01
CA MET A 71 -4.59 -2.57 4.15
C MET A 71 -5.57 -2.56 2.96
N PRO A 72 -6.85 -2.18 3.10
CA PRO A 72 -7.77 -2.11 1.96
C PRO A 72 -7.33 -1.09 0.91
N GLU A 73 -6.89 0.11 1.32
CA GLU A 73 -6.38 1.13 0.40
C GLU A 73 -5.13 0.65 -0.34
N ALA A 74 -4.25 -0.06 0.38
CA ALA A 74 -3.09 -0.71 -0.18
C ALA A 74 -3.46 -1.76 -1.24
N ILE A 75 -4.43 -2.65 -0.95
CA ILE A 75 -4.88 -3.68 -1.88
C ILE A 75 -5.50 -3.05 -3.12
N ALA A 76 -6.35 -2.02 -2.96
CA ALA A 76 -6.97 -1.32 -4.09
C ALA A 76 -5.95 -0.61 -4.99
N ALA A 77 -4.80 -0.19 -4.45
CA ALA A 77 -3.71 0.38 -5.23
C ALA A 77 -2.89 -0.67 -6.01
N ILE A 78 -2.94 -1.94 -5.60
CA ILE A 78 -2.25 -3.06 -6.27
C ILE A 78 -3.17 -3.70 -7.32
N ASP A 79 -4.46 -3.80 -7.01
CA ASP A 79 -5.47 -4.49 -7.80
C ASP A 79 -6.73 -3.61 -7.90
N PRO A 80 -6.74 -2.63 -8.82
CA PRO A 80 -7.85 -1.70 -8.96
C PRO A 80 -9.15 -2.41 -9.38
N ASP A 81 -9.07 -3.48 -10.17
CA ASP A 81 -10.23 -4.25 -10.67
C ASP A 81 -10.95 -5.04 -9.56
N ARG A 82 -10.25 -5.36 -8.46
CA ARG A 82 -10.85 -6.04 -7.30
C ARG A 82 -11.79 -5.17 -6.48
N SER A 83 -11.76 -3.86 -6.67
CA SER A 83 -12.69 -2.93 -6.00
C SER A 83 -14.08 -2.93 -6.66
N ASP A 84 -14.21 -3.41 -7.90
CA ASP A 84 -15.46 -3.40 -8.68
C ASP A 84 -16.34 -4.65 -8.52
N THR A 85 -15.89 -5.68 -7.79
CA THR A 85 -16.69 -6.92 -7.60
C THR A 85 -17.62 -6.89 -6.39
N SER A 86 -17.94 -5.70 -5.84
CA SER A 86 -19.00 -5.55 -4.84
C SER A 86 -20.31 -5.15 -5.52
N HIS A 87 -20.95 -6.11 -6.20
CA HIS A 87 -22.34 -6.03 -6.66
C HIS A 87 -23.14 -7.23 -6.17
#